data_AF-A0A7S1TDN4-F1
#
_entry.id   AF-A0A7S1TDN4-F1
#
_cell.length_a   1.000
_cell.length_b   1.000
_cell.length_c   1.000
_cell.angle_alpha   90.00
_cell.angle_beta   90.00
_cell.angle_gamma   90.00
#
_symmetry.space_group_name_H-M   'P 1'
#
loop_
_entity.id
_entity.type
_entity.pdbx_description
1 polymer ?
#
loop_
_entity_poly.entity_id
_entity_poly.type
_entity_poly.pdbx_seq_one_letter_code
_entity_poly.pdbx_strand_id
1 'polypeptide(L)'
;VVHNLAKNEAAAEPLDVETIFETGRRLFAMPEREFHHAAIDILSLYQSTWIDSPRPLETLDTFAEFIETKSWWDTVDTLASLVGALHRAHASATRPVLQSWIYLPSERLWMRRVSIIHQLRSKSVTDEELLFEACRSCASDPDFFIRKAIGWALREYRKTDRRAVDQFLEDHEDRLSPLSRREARLVRNAGAS
;
A
#
# COMPACT_ATOMS: atom_id res chain seq x y z
N VAL A 1 9.94 5.76 20.76
CA VAL A 1 11.13 6.66 20.86
C VAL A 1 11.01 7.82 19.86
N VAL A 2 10.73 7.57 18.58
CA VAL A 2 10.49 8.63 17.56
C VAL A 2 9.30 9.53 17.91
N HIS A 3 8.21 8.97 18.48
CA HIS A 3 7.04 9.74 18.91
C HIS A 3 7.33 10.79 20.02
N ASN A 4 8.44 10.63 20.77
CA ASN A 4 8.89 11.61 21.77
C ASN A 4 9.93 12.59 21.21
N LEU A 5 10.60 12.27 20.10
CA LEU A 5 11.49 13.22 19.41
C LEU A 5 10.66 14.23 18.61
N ALA A 6 9.59 13.78 17.93
CA ALA A 6 8.71 14.65 17.15
C ALA A 6 7.96 15.72 17.96
N LYS A 7 7.70 15.48 19.26
CA LYS A 7 7.04 16.47 20.13
C LYS A 7 7.98 17.58 20.63
N ASN A 8 9.30 17.37 20.60
CA ASN A 8 10.28 18.37 21.04
C ASN A 8 10.82 19.25 19.90
N GLU A 9 10.46 18.97 18.64
CA GLU A 9 10.92 19.72 17.45
C GLU A 9 9.84 20.62 16.85
N ALA A 10 8.95 21.19 17.67
CA ALA A 10 8.07 22.30 17.23
C ALA A 10 8.84 23.61 16.87
N ALA A 11 10.17 23.54 16.77
CA ALA A 11 11.07 24.63 16.44
C ALA A 11 12.11 24.26 15.35
N ALA A 12 12.06 23.04 14.78
CA ALA A 12 12.91 22.68 13.64
C ALA A 12 12.27 23.15 12.33
N GLU A 13 13.08 23.68 11.40
CA GLU A 13 12.61 24.00 10.05
C GLU A 13 12.00 22.75 9.40
N PRO A 14 10.90 22.88 8.63
CA PRO A 14 10.33 21.75 7.93
C PRO A 14 11.37 21.12 7.00
N LEU A 15 11.63 19.83 7.16
CA LEU A 15 12.56 19.10 6.29
C LEU A 15 12.04 19.11 4.85
N ASP A 16 12.93 19.36 3.89
CA ASP A 16 12.60 19.22 2.48
C ASP A 16 12.45 17.75 2.07
N VAL A 17 11.81 17.53 0.92
CA VAL A 17 11.49 16.19 0.39
C VAL A 17 12.73 15.33 0.18
N GLU A 18 13.82 15.95 -0.27
CA GLU A 18 15.08 15.25 -0.53
C GLU A 18 15.68 14.70 0.77
N THR A 19 15.78 15.55 1.79
CA THR A 19 16.28 15.20 3.12
C THR A 19 15.42 14.11 3.78
N ILE A 20 14.09 14.18 3.62
CA ILE A 20 13.16 13.15 4.13
C ILE A 20 13.47 11.78 3.48
N PHE A 21 13.58 11.74 2.15
CA PHE A 21 13.81 10.49 1.42
C PHE A 21 15.24 9.95 1.60
N GLU A 22 16.25 10.80 1.64
CA GLU A 22 17.62 10.39 1.97
C GLU A 22 17.72 9.80 3.39
N THR A 23 17.04 10.40 4.36
CA THR A 23 16.96 9.86 5.72
C THR A 23 16.28 8.49 5.70
N GLY A 24 15.20 8.33 4.95
CA GLY A 24 14.53 7.04 4.73
C GLY A 24 15.49 5.99 4.15
N ARG A 25 16.24 6.32 3.09
CA ARG A 25 17.23 5.43 2.47
C ARG A 25 18.33 5.00 3.43
N ARG A 26 18.87 5.94 4.20
CA ARG A 26 19.91 5.66 5.21
C ARG A 26 19.40 4.67 6.27
N LEU A 27 18.17 4.84 6.72
CA LEU A 27 17.55 3.95 7.71
C LEU A 27 17.22 2.57 7.14
N PHE A 28 16.72 2.47 5.89
CA PHE A 28 16.48 1.19 5.21
C PHE A 28 17.78 0.41 4.92
N ALA A 29 18.92 1.10 4.80
CA ALA A 29 20.22 0.46 4.64
C ALA A 29 20.66 -0.28 5.94
N MET A 30 20.22 0.17 7.11
CA MET A 30 20.61 -0.43 8.40
C MET A 30 20.12 -1.87 8.55
N PRO A 31 20.89 -2.77 9.19
CA PRO A 31 20.56 -4.19 9.24
C PRO A 31 19.29 -4.51 10.07
N GLU A 32 19.06 -3.78 11.16
CA GLU A 32 17.96 -4.04 12.09
C GLU A 32 16.61 -3.52 11.58
N ARG A 33 15.56 -4.30 11.81
CA ARG A 33 14.23 -4.04 11.26
C ARG A 33 13.58 -2.78 11.82
N GLU A 34 13.90 -2.45 13.06
CA GLU A 34 13.46 -1.27 13.78
C GLU A 34 13.83 0.02 13.04
N PHE A 35 14.97 0.06 12.32
CA PHE A 35 15.34 1.22 11.51
C PHE A 35 14.43 1.38 10.30
N HIS A 36 13.97 0.30 9.67
CA HIS A 36 13.01 0.41 8.57
C HIS A 36 11.65 0.93 9.05
N HIS A 37 11.21 0.49 10.24
CA HIS A 37 10.01 1.05 10.87
C HIS A 37 10.20 2.53 11.21
N ALA A 38 11.36 2.92 11.75
CA ALA A 38 11.68 4.33 11.99
C ALA A 38 11.69 5.16 10.70
N ALA A 39 12.18 4.60 9.59
CA ALA A 39 12.11 5.24 8.27
C ALA A 39 10.67 5.51 7.85
N ILE A 40 9.79 4.51 7.99
CA ILE A 40 8.37 4.63 7.67
C ILE A 40 7.66 5.63 8.59
N ASP A 41 8.03 5.67 9.88
CA ASP A 41 7.51 6.67 10.82
C ASP A 41 7.87 8.10 10.37
N ILE A 42 9.10 8.32 9.91
CA ILE A 42 9.54 9.62 9.36
C ILE A 42 8.77 9.95 8.07
N LEU A 43 8.69 9.01 7.13
CA LEU A 43 7.91 9.19 5.89
C LEU A 43 6.45 9.53 6.18
N SER A 44 5.86 8.91 7.20
CA SER A 44 4.49 9.17 7.64
C SER A 44 4.34 10.54 8.31
N LEU A 45 5.31 10.93 9.14
CA LEU A 45 5.32 12.21 9.85
C LEU A 45 5.33 13.39 8.86
N TYR A 46 6.13 13.29 7.81
CA TYR A 46 6.26 14.33 6.78
C TYR A 46 5.40 14.06 5.54
N GLN A 47 4.30 13.33 5.69
CA GLN A 47 3.43 12.94 4.58
C GLN A 47 2.97 14.13 3.73
N SER A 48 2.53 15.23 4.36
CA SER A 48 2.08 16.41 3.62
C SER A 48 3.18 16.99 2.73
N THR A 49 4.41 17.05 3.22
CA THR A 49 5.54 17.67 2.51
C THR A 49 5.82 17.01 1.17
N TRP A 50 5.89 15.67 1.13
CA TRP A 50 6.17 14.96 -0.13
C TRP A 50 4.92 14.72 -0.98
N ILE A 51 3.70 14.79 -0.42
CA ILE A 51 2.48 14.82 -1.23
C ILE A 51 2.38 16.15 -1.99
N ASP A 52 2.70 17.27 -1.35
CA ASP A 52 2.59 18.59 -1.98
C ASP A 52 3.72 18.87 -2.99
N SER A 53 4.70 17.98 -3.08
CA SER A 53 5.74 18.00 -4.11
C SER A 53 5.13 17.93 -5.52
N PRO A 54 5.60 18.75 -6.49
CA PRO A 54 5.13 18.69 -7.88
C PRO A 54 5.67 17.47 -8.65
N ARG A 55 6.36 16.54 -7.98
CA ARG A 55 7.06 15.39 -8.58
C ARG A 55 6.52 14.04 -8.04
N PRO A 56 5.22 13.73 -8.21
CA PRO A 56 4.62 12.53 -7.63
C PRO A 56 5.20 11.22 -8.17
N LEU A 57 5.71 11.21 -9.41
CA LEU A 57 6.33 10.02 -9.98
C LEU A 57 7.69 9.71 -9.35
N GLU A 58 8.52 10.72 -9.09
CA GLU A 58 9.79 10.54 -8.37
C GLU A 58 9.57 10.07 -6.92
N THR A 59 8.51 10.58 -6.28
CA THR A 59 8.08 10.07 -4.98
C THR A 59 7.69 8.59 -5.07
N LEU A 60 6.90 8.21 -6.08
CA LEU A 60 6.49 6.82 -6.27
C LEU A 60 7.68 5.89 -6.57
N ASP A 61 8.65 6.34 -7.36
CA ASP A 61 9.90 5.61 -7.63
C ASP A 61 10.69 5.37 -6.33
N THR A 62 10.78 6.39 -5.47
CA THR A 62 11.41 6.26 -4.15
C THR A 62 10.66 5.25 -3.27
N PHE A 63 9.32 5.25 -3.30
CA PHE A 63 8.55 4.21 -2.60
C PHE A 63 8.80 2.81 -3.17
N ALA A 64 8.96 2.67 -4.49
CA ALA A 64 9.30 1.40 -5.12
C ALA A 64 10.67 0.88 -4.65
N GLU A 65 11.67 1.76 -4.49
CA GLU A 65 12.97 1.41 -3.88
C GLU A 65 12.79 0.82 -2.47
N PHE A 66 11.98 1.46 -1.61
CA PHE A 66 11.72 0.97 -0.26
C PHE A 66 10.94 -0.34 -0.24
N ILE A 67 9.96 -0.49 -1.14
CA ILE A 67 9.15 -1.72 -1.25
C ILE A 67 10.04 -2.92 -1.59
N GLU A 68 11.04 -2.74 -2.45
CA GLU A 68 11.94 -3.81 -2.91
C GLU A 68 13.17 -4.01 -1.99
N THR A 69 13.34 -3.16 -0.97
CA THR A 69 14.47 -3.26 -0.02
C THR A 69 14.09 -4.08 1.21
N LYS A 70 14.74 -5.26 1.36
CA LYS A 70 14.54 -6.18 2.51
C LYS A 70 13.04 -6.44 2.77
N SER A 71 12.31 -6.73 1.70
CA SER A 71 10.85 -6.73 1.67
C SER A 71 10.22 -7.80 2.57
N TRP A 72 9.23 -7.39 3.36
CA TRP A 72 8.35 -8.27 4.12
C TRP A 72 7.04 -7.54 4.44
N TRP A 73 5.99 -8.28 4.79
CA TRP A 73 4.62 -7.75 4.86
C TRP A 73 4.46 -6.59 5.86
N ASP A 74 5.23 -6.58 6.95
CA ASP A 74 5.20 -5.58 8.01
C ASP A 74 5.58 -4.17 7.52
N THR A 75 6.59 -4.05 6.64
CA THR A 75 6.94 -2.76 6.04
C THR A 75 6.13 -2.47 4.79
N VAL A 76 5.93 -3.47 3.93
CA VAL A 76 5.26 -3.29 2.64
C VAL A 76 3.81 -2.85 2.81
N ASP A 77 3.08 -3.39 3.79
CA ASP A 77 1.68 -3.00 4.02
C ASP A 77 1.55 -1.56 4.53
N THR A 78 2.54 -1.10 5.29
CA THR A 78 2.59 0.29 5.78
C THR A 78 2.98 1.25 4.65
N LEU A 79 3.99 0.88 3.83
CA LEU A 79 4.35 1.61 2.61
C LEU A 79 3.19 1.69 1.62
N ALA A 80 2.41 0.62 1.46
CA ALA A 80 1.22 0.62 0.60
C ALA A 80 0.17 1.65 1.04
N SER A 81 0.04 1.89 2.35
CA SER A 81 -0.85 2.94 2.87
C SER A 81 -0.35 4.34 2.49
N LEU A 82 0.96 4.58 2.49
CA LEU A 82 1.58 5.85 2.07
C LEU A 82 1.48 6.05 0.55
N VAL A 83 1.75 5.00 -0.24
CA VAL A 83 1.51 4.98 -1.69
C VAL A 83 0.04 5.27 -1.99
N GLY A 84 -0.89 4.71 -1.21
CA GLY A 84 -2.31 5.01 -1.30
C GLY A 84 -2.64 6.48 -1.05
N ALA A 85 -1.93 7.14 -0.12
CA ALA A 85 -2.10 8.56 0.13
C ALA A 85 -1.59 9.42 -1.04
N LEU A 86 -0.43 9.08 -1.59
CA LEU A 86 0.09 9.71 -2.80
C LEU A 86 -0.90 9.56 -3.97
N HIS A 87 -1.41 8.34 -4.17
CA HIS A 87 -2.33 8.02 -5.27
C HIS A 87 -3.63 8.83 -5.17
N ARG A 88 -4.21 8.97 -3.97
CA ARG A 88 -5.41 9.80 -3.78
C ARG A 88 -5.20 11.27 -4.13
N ALA A 89 -4.00 11.80 -3.91
CA ALA A 89 -3.68 13.19 -4.25
C ALA A 89 -3.33 13.36 -5.74
N HIS A 90 -2.70 12.35 -6.36
CA HIS A 90 -2.11 12.44 -7.70
C HIS A 90 -2.51 11.27 -8.61
N ALA A 91 -3.81 10.95 -8.62
CA ALA A 91 -4.32 9.75 -9.28
C ALA A 91 -4.00 9.71 -10.79
N SER A 92 -4.14 10.84 -11.49
CA SER A 92 -3.88 10.94 -12.93
C SER A 92 -2.45 10.53 -13.31
N ALA A 93 -1.46 10.89 -12.49
CA ALA A 93 -0.06 10.56 -12.73
C ALA A 93 0.28 9.14 -12.25
N THR A 94 -0.21 8.75 -11.07
CA THR A 94 0.23 7.51 -10.40
C THR A 94 -0.54 6.26 -10.86
N ARG A 95 -1.78 6.40 -11.33
CA ARG A 95 -2.64 5.27 -11.76
C ARG A 95 -1.96 4.37 -12.79
N PRO A 96 -1.37 4.87 -13.90
CA PRO A 96 -0.76 4.00 -14.91
C PRO A 96 0.42 3.19 -14.35
N VAL A 97 1.22 3.78 -13.46
CA VAL A 97 2.36 3.12 -12.83
C VAL A 97 1.88 2.01 -11.90
N LEU A 98 0.94 2.31 -11.00
CA LEU A 98 0.37 1.31 -10.08
C LEU A 98 -0.36 0.18 -10.82
N GLN A 99 -1.04 0.49 -11.92
CA GLN A 99 -1.64 -0.51 -12.80
C GLN A 99 -0.57 -1.42 -13.43
N SER A 100 0.54 -0.85 -13.92
CA SER A 100 1.63 -1.64 -14.49
C SER A 100 2.26 -2.63 -13.51
N TRP A 101 2.27 -2.29 -12.21
CA TRP A 101 2.84 -3.17 -11.17
C TRP A 101 2.06 -4.47 -11.01
N ILE A 102 0.78 -4.53 -11.40
CA ILE A 102 -0.05 -5.75 -11.38
C ILE A 102 0.60 -6.85 -12.23
N TYR A 103 1.22 -6.46 -13.34
CA TYR A 103 1.72 -7.34 -14.39
C TYR A 103 3.21 -7.67 -14.26
N LEU A 104 3.85 -7.27 -13.16
CA LEU A 104 5.25 -7.61 -12.93
C LEU A 104 5.42 -9.15 -12.74
N PRO A 105 6.64 -9.67 -12.97
CA PRO A 105 6.96 -11.07 -12.70
C PRO A 105 6.68 -11.47 -11.23
N SER A 106 6.51 -12.77 -10.99
CA SER A 106 6.22 -13.31 -9.65
C SER A 106 7.26 -12.95 -8.59
N GLU A 107 8.51 -12.73 -8.99
CA GLU A 107 9.63 -12.33 -8.13
C GLU A 107 9.43 -10.93 -7.55
N ARG A 108 8.65 -10.07 -8.22
CA ARG A 108 8.26 -8.73 -7.76
C ARG A 108 6.95 -8.77 -6.98
N LEU A 109 6.81 -9.76 -6.10
CA LEU A 109 5.56 -10.02 -5.36
C LEU A 109 5.11 -8.80 -4.54
N TRP A 110 6.05 -8.03 -4.00
CA TRP A 110 5.75 -6.94 -3.07
C TRP A 110 5.20 -5.72 -3.79
N MET A 111 5.72 -5.36 -4.96
CA MET A 111 5.11 -4.34 -5.82
C MET A 111 3.70 -4.73 -6.27
N ARG A 112 3.49 -6.00 -6.65
CA ARG A 112 2.16 -6.54 -6.98
C ARG A 112 1.22 -6.52 -5.78
N ARG A 113 1.73 -6.81 -4.58
CA ARG A 113 0.96 -6.70 -3.34
C ARG A 113 0.52 -5.25 -3.10
N VAL A 114 1.42 -4.29 -3.24
CA VAL A 114 1.09 -2.86 -3.11
C VAL A 114 0.04 -2.43 -4.12
N SER A 115 0.13 -2.83 -5.40
CA SER A 115 -0.88 -2.46 -6.40
C SER A 115 -2.28 -2.98 -6.03
N ILE A 116 -2.37 -4.14 -5.37
CA ILE A 116 -3.65 -4.68 -4.87
C ILE A 116 -4.17 -3.93 -3.64
N ILE A 117 -3.32 -3.52 -2.69
CA ILE A 117 -3.76 -3.04 -1.36
C ILE A 117 -3.60 -1.53 -1.11
N HIS A 118 -3.00 -0.76 -2.01
CA HIS A 118 -2.78 0.68 -1.76
C HIS A 118 -4.09 1.46 -1.52
N GLN A 119 -5.21 0.98 -2.07
CA GLN A 119 -6.53 1.63 -1.94
C GLN A 119 -7.31 1.28 -0.66
N LEU A 120 -6.77 0.48 0.27
CA LEU A 120 -7.51 0.02 1.47
C LEU A 120 -8.16 1.16 2.28
N ARG A 121 -7.60 2.37 2.27
CA ARG A 121 -8.14 3.52 3.02
C ARG A 121 -8.98 4.48 2.18
N SER A 122 -9.24 4.17 0.91
CA SER A 122 -9.90 5.06 -0.05
C SER A 122 -11.42 5.07 0.07
N LYS A 123 -12.06 4.03 0.61
CA LYS A 123 -13.53 3.99 0.82
C LYS A 123 -14.29 4.35 -0.47
N SER A 124 -15.15 5.39 -0.44
CA SER A 124 -15.95 5.86 -1.58
C SER A 124 -15.14 6.50 -2.71
N VAL A 125 -13.86 6.80 -2.51
CA VAL A 125 -12.96 7.31 -3.57
C VAL A 125 -12.04 6.23 -4.13
N THR A 126 -12.36 4.95 -3.89
CA THR A 126 -11.64 3.82 -4.50
C THR A 126 -11.88 3.82 -6.00
N ASP A 127 -10.82 3.69 -6.80
CA ASP A 127 -10.90 3.31 -8.21
C ASP A 127 -11.25 1.82 -8.28
N GLU A 128 -12.55 1.56 -8.43
CA GLU A 128 -13.12 0.21 -8.49
C GLU A 128 -12.57 -0.59 -9.67
N GLU A 129 -12.39 0.06 -10.82
CA GLU A 129 -11.89 -0.60 -12.03
C GLU A 129 -10.47 -1.13 -11.79
N LEU A 130 -9.58 -0.28 -11.26
CA LEU A 130 -8.20 -0.67 -10.94
C LEU A 130 -8.15 -1.75 -9.86
N LEU A 131 -9.01 -1.66 -8.82
CA LEU A 131 -9.12 -2.66 -7.77
C LEU A 131 -9.48 -4.04 -8.34
N PHE A 132 -10.58 -4.11 -9.11
CA PHE A 132 -11.04 -5.39 -9.66
C PHE A 132 -10.11 -5.92 -10.76
N GLU A 133 -9.45 -5.05 -11.52
CA GLU A 133 -8.40 -5.44 -12.46
C GLU A 133 -7.23 -6.11 -11.74
N ALA A 134 -6.73 -5.51 -10.65
CA ALA A 134 -5.66 -6.09 -9.84
C ALA A 134 -6.07 -7.46 -9.27
N CYS A 135 -7.28 -7.56 -8.69
CA CYS A 135 -7.78 -8.82 -8.15
C CYS A 135 -7.96 -9.90 -9.22
N ARG A 136 -8.52 -9.56 -10.38
CA ARG A 136 -8.74 -10.50 -11.49
C ARG A 136 -7.43 -10.98 -12.11
N SER A 137 -6.49 -10.07 -12.33
CA SER A 137 -5.19 -10.39 -12.94
C SER A 137 -4.34 -11.28 -12.05
N CYS A 138 -4.45 -11.11 -10.72
CA CYS A 138 -3.73 -11.92 -9.74
C CYS A 138 -4.56 -13.09 -9.16
N ALA A 139 -5.77 -13.35 -9.67
CA ALA A 139 -6.72 -14.29 -9.05
C ALA A 139 -6.16 -15.70 -8.87
N SER A 140 -5.40 -16.17 -9.88
CA SER A 140 -4.81 -17.51 -9.94
C SER A 140 -3.39 -17.58 -9.38
N ASP A 141 -2.88 -16.49 -8.80
CA ASP A 141 -1.53 -16.46 -8.24
C ASP A 141 -1.38 -17.52 -7.13
N PRO A 142 -0.30 -18.33 -7.13
CA PRO A 142 -0.09 -19.35 -6.10
C PRO A 142 0.34 -18.78 -4.74
N ASP A 143 0.90 -17.57 -4.72
CA ASP A 143 1.54 -16.98 -3.55
C ASP A 143 0.53 -16.63 -2.44
N PHE A 144 0.93 -16.94 -1.21
CA PHE A 144 0.09 -16.74 -0.03
C PHE A 144 -0.19 -15.24 0.22
N PHE A 145 0.81 -14.37 0.08
CA PHE A 145 0.66 -12.94 0.34
C PHE A 145 -0.19 -12.27 -0.73
N ILE A 146 -0.07 -12.65 -1.99
CA ILE A 146 -0.96 -12.15 -3.05
C ILE A 146 -2.42 -12.57 -2.80
N ARG A 147 -2.67 -13.84 -2.47
CA ARG A 147 -4.03 -14.32 -2.16
C ARG A 147 -4.65 -13.59 -0.96
N LYS A 148 -3.86 -13.32 0.07
CA LYS A 148 -4.28 -12.52 1.23
C LYS A 148 -4.57 -11.06 0.84
N ALA A 149 -3.73 -10.46 0.02
CA ALA A 149 -3.91 -9.09 -0.48
C ALA A 149 -5.25 -8.93 -1.20
N ILE A 150 -5.57 -9.84 -2.12
CA ILE A 150 -6.85 -9.87 -2.85
C ILE A 150 -8.02 -9.93 -1.85
N GLY A 151 -7.97 -10.87 -0.91
CA GLY A 151 -9.02 -11.01 0.10
C GLY A 151 -9.17 -9.78 0.98
N TRP A 152 -8.08 -9.09 1.33
CA TRP A 152 -8.12 -7.88 2.14
C TRP A 152 -8.66 -6.69 1.38
N ALA A 153 -8.23 -6.48 0.14
CA ALA A 153 -8.69 -5.40 -0.72
C ALA A 153 -10.20 -5.51 -0.97
N LEU A 154 -10.67 -6.71 -1.33
CA LEU A 154 -12.09 -6.99 -1.51
C LEU A 154 -12.88 -6.83 -0.21
N ARG A 155 -12.39 -7.36 0.92
CA ARG A 155 -13.06 -7.21 2.21
C ARG A 155 -13.24 -5.75 2.61
N GLU A 156 -12.21 -4.94 2.40
CA GLU A 156 -12.24 -3.54 2.76
C GLU A 156 -13.22 -2.78 1.87
N TYR A 157 -13.15 -2.99 0.55
CA TYR A 157 -14.07 -2.35 -0.39
C TYR A 157 -15.53 -2.81 -0.22
N ARG A 158 -15.75 -4.06 0.24
CA ARG A 158 -17.08 -4.59 0.55
C ARG A 158 -17.82 -3.81 1.63
N LYS A 159 -17.11 -3.07 2.49
CA LYS A 159 -17.70 -2.14 3.47
C LYS A 159 -18.31 -0.90 2.80
N THR A 160 -17.85 -0.57 1.59
CA THR A 160 -18.30 0.56 0.77
C THR A 160 -19.33 0.11 -0.25
N ASP A 161 -19.01 -0.88 -1.10
CA ASP A 161 -19.96 -1.48 -2.04
C ASP A 161 -19.96 -3.01 -1.88
N ARG A 162 -20.91 -3.49 -1.06
CA ARG A 162 -21.08 -4.92 -0.83
C ARG A 162 -21.53 -5.67 -2.08
N ARG A 163 -22.41 -5.06 -2.88
CA ARG A 163 -23.02 -5.70 -4.05
C ARG A 163 -21.97 -5.92 -5.13
N ALA A 164 -21.15 -4.91 -5.40
CA ALA A 164 -20.06 -5.01 -6.37
C ALA A 164 -19.06 -6.12 -6.01
N VAL A 165 -18.66 -6.21 -4.73
CA VAL A 165 -17.74 -7.26 -4.29
C VAL A 165 -18.38 -8.65 -4.30
N ASP A 166 -19.62 -8.79 -3.85
CA ASP A 166 -20.32 -10.08 -3.86
C ASP A 166 -20.47 -10.59 -5.32
N GLN A 167 -20.83 -9.72 -6.27
CA GLN A 167 -20.87 -10.05 -7.70
C GLN A 167 -19.49 -10.46 -8.25
N PHE A 168 -18.43 -9.69 -7.95
CA PHE A 168 -17.07 -10.01 -8.39
C PHE A 168 -16.63 -11.41 -7.90
N LEU A 169 -16.95 -11.76 -6.64
CA LEU A 169 -16.62 -13.05 -6.04
C LEU A 169 -17.37 -14.23 -6.66
N GLU A 170 -18.58 -13.99 -7.18
CA GLU A 170 -19.39 -14.98 -7.91
C GLU A 170 -18.84 -15.17 -9.32
N ASP A 171 -18.61 -14.07 -10.05
CA ASP A 171 -18.12 -14.09 -11.44
C ASP A 171 -16.73 -14.72 -11.60
N HIS A 172 -15.94 -14.76 -10.53
CA HIS A 172 -14.55 -15.24 -10.52
C HIS A 172 -14.33 -16.40 -9.54
N GLU A 173 -15.40 -17.12 -9.17
CA GLU A 173 -15.34 -18.22 -8.21
C GLU A 173 -14.35 -19.33 -8.59
N ASP A 174 -14.27 -19.65 -9.88
CA ASP A 174 -13.42 -20.69 -10.46
C ASP A 174 -11.93 -20.32 -10.48
N ARG A 175 -11.62 -19.02 -10.52
CA ARG A 175 -10.24 -18.51 -10.61
C ARG A 175 -9.67 -18.07 -9.28
N LEU A 176 -10.49 -17.52 -8.39
CA LEU A 176 -10.05 -17.02 -7.08
C LEU A 176 -9.70 -18.16 -6.15
N SER A 177 -8.59 -18.03 -5.43
CA SER A 177 -8.24 -19.00 -4.40
C SER A 177 -9.32 -19.09 -3.30
N PRO A 178 -9.55 -20.28 -2.71
CA PRO A 178 -10.45 -20.42 -1.56
C PRO A 178 -10.09 -19.50 -0.39
N LEU A 179 -8.79 -19.22 -0.22
CA LEU A 179 -8.29 -18.28 0.79
C LEU A 179 -8.79 -16.85 0.52
N SER A 180 -8.62 -16.34 -0.70
CA SER A 180 -9.05 -14.99 -1.08
C SER A 180 -10.56 -14.82 -0.89
N ARG A 181 -11.35 -15.81 -1.34
CA ARG A 181 -12.82 -15.83 -1.20
C ARG A 181 -13.26 -15.84 0.26
N ARG A 182 -12.58 -16.59 1.12
CA ARG A 182 -12.85 -16.63 2.56
C ARG A 182 -12.53 -15.29 3.20
N GLU A 183 -11.34 -14.75 2.93
CA GLU A 183 -10.86 -13.48 3.49
C GLU A 183 -11.74 -12.30 3.11
N ALA A 184 -12.25 -12.25 1.87
CA ALA A 184 -13.13 -11.20 1.37
C ALA A 184 -14.45 -11.10 2.14
N ARG A 185 -14.95 -12.23 2.67
CA ARG A 185 -16.23 -12.33 3.38
C ARG A 185 -16.09 -12.27 4.90
N LEU A 186 -14.87 -12.20 5.44
CA LEU A 186 -14.68 -12.13 6.89
C LEU A 186 -15.34 -10.85 7.44
N VAL A 187 -16.32 -11.04 8.31
CA VAL A 187 -16.86 -9.97 9.16
C VAL A 187 -16.03 -9.97 10.42
N ARG A 188 -15.14 -8.98 10.57
CA ARG A 188 -14.55 -8.70 11.88
C ARG A 188 -15.54 -7.81 12.63
N ASN A 189 -16.09 -8.31 13.73
CA ASN A 189 -16.73 -7.44 14.71
C ASN A 189 -15.67 -6.42 15.13
N ALA A 190 -15.97 -5.13 14.98
CA ALA A 190 -15.12 -4.09 15.54
C ALA A 190 -15.08 -4.31 17.06
N GLY A 191 -13.94 -4.77 17.59
CA GLY A 191 -13.80 -5.10 19.00
C GLY A 191 -12.33 -5.23 19.42
N ALA A 192 -11.95 -4.31 20.30
CA ALA A 192 -10.85 -4.34 21.28
C ALA A 192 -9.40 -4.24 20.75
N SER A 193 -8.91 -2.99 20.67
CA SER A 193 -7.88 -2.40 21.57
C SER A 193 -7.02 -1.38 20.83
#